data_AF-A0A150U3H8-F1
#
_entry.id   AF-A0A150U3H8-F1
#
_cell.length_a   1.000
_cell.length_b   1.000
_cell.length_c   1.000
_cell.angle_alpha   90.00
_cell.angle_beta   90.00
_cell.angle_gamma   90.00
#
_symmetry.space_group_name_H-M   'P 1'
#
loop_
_entity.id
_entity.type
_entity.pdbx_description
1 polymer ?
#
loop_
_entity_poly.entity_id
_entity_poly.type
_entity_poly.pdbx_seq_one_letter_code
_entity_poly.pdbx_strand_id
1 'polypeptide(L)'
;MRFSRPLDASGAHGIRLRPRWSPRSLGGLTHWFRADRGVVLSGGKVSLWRNFGNGGGDAVQASASIQPTWTETGLGGKPSLLFDGSTTFMTAPSPSNLTTRTYAVTFSATKTSQNRVFDTATTTYPLLGLCFDGTRPLMMNGSGNYRYFAATAKQSDGAIHSFVITCPGLLQNDITNATMEVDTEVLAPGTTITTTIPGQAPGALVIGGSSGGGLRFGGHIGEFIIYNRVLSPIERARLITYLNMR
;
A
#
# COMPACT_ATOMS: atom_id res chain seq x y z
N MET A 1 34.93 59.45 -23.97
CA MET A 1 35.28 58.17 -23.31
C MET A 1 33.99 57.44 -23.00
N ARG A 2 33.88 56.18 -23.44
CA ARG A 2 32.72 55.30 -23.19
C ARG A 2 32.60 55.01 -21.70
N PHE A 3 31.41 55.11 -21.12
CA PHE A 3 30.99 54.19 -20.05
C PHE A 3 29.50 53.89 -20.15
N SER A 4 29.22 52.61 -19.98
CA SER A 4 28.04 51.84 -20.35
C SER A 4 27.11 51.62 -19.15
N ARG A 5 25.80 51.69 -19.44
CA ARG A 5 24.60 51.03 -18.85
C ARG A 5 24.50 50.82 -17.32
N PRO A 6 23.36 51.16 -16.68
CA PRO A 6 23.12 50.81 -15.27
C PRO A 6 22.86 49.32 -15.09
N LEU A 7 23.41 48.75 -14.01
CA LEU A 7 23.01 47.48 -13.41
C LEU A 7 21.75 47.72 -12.56
N ASP A 8 20.59 47.32 -13.09
CA ASP A 8 19.45 46.92 -12.27
C ASP A 8 19.78 45.53 -11.72
N ALA A 9 19.98 45.46 -10.40
CA ALA A 9 19.96 44.23 -9.65
C ALA A 9 18.68 44.22 -8.80
N SER A 10 17.54 44.00 -9.43
CA SER A 10 16.32 43.58 -8.74
C SER A 10 16.48 42.12 -8.27
N GLY A 11 16.88 41.98 -7.01
CA GLY A 11 16.88 40.71 -6.29
C GLY A 11 15.47 40.17 -6.11
N ALA A 12 14.96 39.45 -7.12
CA ALA A 12 13.84 38.56 -6.95
C ALA A 12 14.33 37.31 -6.21
N HIS A 13 14.29 37.34 -4.87
CA HIS A 13 14.31 36.13 -4.06
C HIS A 13 13.02 35.34 -4.32
N GLY A 14 12.98 34.66 -5.47
CA GLY A 14 11.99 33.63 -5.73
C GLY A 14 12.12 32.60 -4.62
N ILE A 15 11.10 32.52 -3.77
CA ILE A 15 10.92 31.40 -2.86
C ILE A 15 10.85 30.18 -3.77
N ARG A 16 11.95 29.44 -3.92
CA ARG A 16 11.90 28.09 -4.45
C ARG A 16 11.07 27.31 -3.44
N LEU A 17 9.77 27.22 -3.68
CA LEU A 17 8.92 26.24 -3.00
C LEU A 17 9.61 24.90 -3.23
N ARG A 18 10.26 24.36 -2.20
CA ARG A 18 10.78 23.00 -2.28
C ARG A 18 9.58 22.14 -2.68
N PRO A 19 9.68 21.32 -3.74
CA PRO A 19 8.58 20.44 -4.10
C PRO A 19 8.13 19.69 -2.85
N ARG A 20 6.85 19.76 -2.50
CA ARG A 20 6.32 19.00 -1.37
C ARG A 20 6.70 17.54 -1.62
N TRP A 21 7.36 16.93 -0.63
CA TRP A 21 7.80 15.55 -0.73
C TRP A 21 6.62 14.66 -1.16
N SER A 22 6.87 13.72 -2.06
CA SER A 22 5.90 12.72 -2.50
C SER A 22 6.58 11.35 -2.66
N PRO A 23 5.81 10.25 -2.69
CA PRO A 23 6.32 8.91 -2.99
C PRO A 23 7.26 8.84 -4.21
N ARG A 24 6.99 9.63 -5.26
CA ARG A 24 7.85 9.70 -6.47
C ARG A 24 9.27 10.20 -6.21
N SER A 25 9.50 10.89 -5.09
CA SER A 25 10.82 11.41 -4.73
C SER A 25 11.79 10.31 -4.31
N LEU A 26 11.27 9.10 -4.04
CA LEU A 26 12.06 7.91 -3.74
C LEU A 26 12.22 7.06 -5.00
N GLY A 27 13.42 6.49 -5.19
CA GLY A 27 13.66 5.53 -6.28
C GLY A 27 12.88 4.23 -6.09
N GLY A 28 12.59 3.52 -7.18
CA GLY A 28 11.98 2.20 -7.16
C GLY A 28 10.45 2.16 -7.04
N LEU A 29 9.75 3.29 -7.14
CA LEU A 29 8.28 3.35 -7.09
C LEU A 29 7.66 2.59 -8.28
N THR A 30 7.02 1.44 -8.02
CA THR A 30 6.35 0.66 -9.06
C THR A 30 4.87 0.94 -9.12
N HIS A 31 4.19 0.92 -7.98
CA HIS A 31 2.76 1.20 -7.89
C HIS A 31 2.49 2.36 -6.96
N TRP A 32 1.57 3.25 -7.36
CA TRP A 32 1.05 4.32 -6.53
C TRP A 32 -0.38 4.64 -6.92
N PHE A 33 -1.31 4.11 -6.15
CA PHE A 33 -2.74 4.33 -6.31
C PHE A 33 -3.23 5.34 -5.29
N ARG A 34 -4.08 6.27 -5.71
CA ARG A 34 -4.58 7.37 -4.87
C ARG A 34 -6.06 7.60 -5.09
N ALA A 35 -6.89 7.57 -4.05
CA ALA A 35 -8.33 7.72 -4.22
C ALA A 35 -8.77 9.16 -4.55
N ASP A 36 -7.87 10.14 -4.35
CA ASP A 36 -8.12 11.55 -4.66
C ASP A 36 -7.88 11.91 -6.13
N ARG A 37 -7.29 11.01 -6.94
CA ARG A 37 -6.96 11.30 -8.33
C ARG A 37 -6.83 10.02 -9.16
N GLY A 38 -7.27 10.07 -10.42
CA GLY A 38 -7.09 8.96 -11.35
C GLY A 38 -8.03 7.79 -11.07
N VAL A 39 -9.15 8.04 -10.41
CA VAL A 39 -10.26 7.09 -10.25
C VAL A 39 -11.24 7.29 -11.40
N VAL A 40 -11.60 6.21 -12.09
CA VAL A 40 -12.68 6.20 -13.08
C VAL A 40 -13.89 5.54 -12.44
N LEU A 41 -15.02 6.26 -12.48
CA LEU A 41 -16.26 5.82 -11.88
C LEU A 41 -17.20 5.21 -12.90
N SER A 42 -17.96 4.22 -12.45
CA SER A 42 -19.11 3.64 -13.13
C SER A 42 -20.24 3.48 -12.10
N GLY A 43 -21.24 4.35 -12.14
CA GLY A 43 -22.35 4.33 -11.18
C GLY A 43 -21.93 4.54 -9.72
N GLY A 44 -20.97 5.44 -9.46
CA GLY A 44 -20.44 5.73 -8.12
C GLY A 44 -19.45 4.68 -7.58
N LYS A 45 -19.20 3.60 -8.34
CA LYS A 45 -18.20 2.58 -8.02
C LYS A 45 -16.95 2.75 -8.88
N VAL A 46 -15.83 2.20 -8.44
CA VAL A 46 -14.54 2.33 -9.13
C VAL A 46 -14.32 1.19 -10.10
N SER A 47 -14.31 1.50 -11.40
CA SER A 47 -13.97 0.55 -12.46
C SER A 47 -12.47 0.50 -12.76
N LEU A 48 -11.79 1.64 -12.58
CA LEU A 48 -10.34 1.76 -12.75
C LEU A 48 -9.74 2.70 -11.71
N TRP A 49 -8.62 2.29 -11.13
CA TRP A 49 -7.80 3.07 -10.23
C TRP A 49 -6.39 3.20 -10.80
N ARG A 50 -6.06 4.41 -11.26
CA ARG A 50 -4.84 4.68 -12.02
C ARG A 50 -3.59 4.54 -11.17
N ASN A 51 -2.58 3.90 -11.76
CA ASN A 51 -1.25 3.79 -11.20
C ASN A 51 -0.39 5.00 -11.59
N PHE A 52 0.15 5.70 -10.59
CA PHE A 52 1.12 6.78 -10.77
C PHE A 52 2.58 6.32 -10.58
N GLY A 53 2.85 5.05 -10.32
CA GLY A 53 4.20 4.51 -10.28
C GLY A 53 4.79 4.27 -11.66
N ASN A 54 6.01 3.72 -11.70
CA ASN A 54 6.76 3.50 -12.94
C ASN A 54 6.77 2.02 -13.39
N GLY A 55 5.95 1.15 -12.78
CA GLY A 55 5.89 -0.28 -13.13
C GLY A 55 4.46 -0.84 -13.00
N GLY A 56 4.23 -2.04 -13.55
CA GLY A 56 2.90 -2.67 -13.54
C GLY A 56 1.87 -1.89 -14.36
N GLY A 57 0.63 -1.82 -13.88
CA GLY A 57 -0.47 -1.16 -14.59
C GLY A 57 -1.58 -0.64 -13.66
N ASP A 58 -2.64 -0.10 -14.27
CA ASP A 58 -3.81 0.38 -13.54
C ASP A 58 -4.53 -0.79 -12.86
N ALA A 59 -5.09 -0.54 -11.67
CA ALA A 59 -5.95 -1.51 -11.02
C ALA A 59 -7.35 -1.42 -11.62
N VAL A 60 -7.93 -2.55 -12.01
CA VAL A 60 -9.23 -2.61 -12.68
C VAL A 60 -10.15 -3.62 -12.01
N GLN A 61 -11.45 -3.37 -12.12
CA GLN A 61 -12.49 -4.32 -11.75
C GLN A 61 -13.63 -4.23 -12.77
N ALA A 62 -13.68 -5.19 -13.69
CA ALA A 62 -14.59 -5.16 -14.82
C ALA A 62 -16.06 -5.40 -14.42
N SER A 63 -16.30 -6.21 -13.38
CA SER A 63 -17.65 -6.55 -12.96
C SER A 63 -18.20 -5.55 -11.94
N ALA A 64 -19.24 -4.82 -12.31
CA ALA A 64 -19.84 -3.75 -11.50
C ALA A 64 -20.38 -4.23 -10.13
N SER A 65 -20.77 -5.50 -10.00
CA SER A 65 -21.26 -6.05 -8.74
C SER A 65 -20.17 -6.16 -7.67
N ILE A 66 -18.89 -6.23 -8.09
CA ILE A 66 -17.73 -6.42 -7.21
C ILE A 66 -16.75 -5.24 -7.24
N GLN A 67 -17.12 -4.11 -7.86
CA GLN A 67 -16.36 -2.86 -7.77
C GLN A 67 -16.52 -2.24 -6.37
N PRO A 68 -15.44 -1.70 -5.76
CA PRO A 68 -15.54 -0.93 -4.54
C PRO A 68 -16.24 0.42 -4.80
N THR A 69 -16.87 0.97 -3.77
CA THR A 69 -17.55 2.27 -3.85
C THR A 69 -16.55 3.40 -3.67
N TRP A 70 -16.61 4.44 -4.48
CA TRP A 70 -15.83 5.65 -4.23
C TRP A 70 -16.57 6.55 -3.25
N THR A 71 -15.86 7.11 -2.29
CA THR A 71 -16.40 8.03 -1.29
C THR A 71 -15.54 9.27 -1.26
N GLU A 72 -16.14 10.45 -1.39
CA GLU A 72 -15.41 11.72 -1.35
C GLU A 72 -14.87 12.04 0.04
N THR A 73 -15.59 11.62 1.09
CA THR A 73 -15.27 11.94 2.50
C THR A 73 -15.25 10.68 3.39
N GLY A 74 -14.60 9.61 2.93
CA GLY A 74 -14.57 8.32 3.64
C GLY A 74 -13.45 8.22 4.67
N LEU A 75 -12.20 8.25 4.21
CA LEU A 75 -11.02 8.02 5.08
C LEU A 75 -10.61 9.34 5.75
N GLY A 76 -11.10 9.60 6.97
CA GLY A 76 -10.81 10.85 7.68
C GLY A 76 -11.37 12.10 7.01
N GLY A 77 -12.51 11.97 6.33
CA GLY A 77 -13.10 13.06 5.57
C GLY A 77 -12.44 13.29 4.21
N LYS A 78 -11.68 12.31 3.68
CA LYS A 78 -10.97 12.42 2.40
C LYS A 78 -11.35 11.31 1.42
N PRO A 79 -11.04 11.48 0.12
CA PRO A 79 -11.42 10.51 -0.88
C PRO A 79 -10.85 9.12 -0.59
N SER A 80 -11.68 8.09 -0.74
CA SER A 80 -11.28 6.70 -0.50
C SER A 80 -12.15 5.70 -1.26
N LEU A 81 -11.62 4.49 -1.45
CA LEU A 81 -12.36 3.35 -1.94
C LEU A 81 -12.86 2.54 -0.74
N LEU A 82 -14.18 2.38 -0.62
CA LEU A 82 -14.83 1.53 0.35
C LEU A 82 -14.97 0.11 -0.21
N PHE A 83 -14.33 -0.84 0.47
CA PHE A 83 -14.47 -2.27 0.23
C PHE A 83 -15.45 -2.86 1.26
N ASP A 84 -16.35 -3.71 0.77
CA ASP A 84 -17.51 -4.26 1.49
C ASP A 84 -17.19 -5.38 2.50
N GLY A 85 -15.96 -5.90 2.53
CA GLY A 85 -15.59 -7.02 3.38
C GLY A 85 -16.08 -8.38 2.91
N SER A 86 -16.74 -8.45 1.75
CA SER A 86 -17.40 -9.68 1.24
C SER A 86 -16.99 -10.02 -0.19
N THR A 87 -17.15 -9.10 -1.15
CA THR A 87 -16.97 -9.41 -2.57
C THR A 87 -16.03 -8.47 -3.31
N THR A 88 -15.85 -7.24 -2.83
CA THR A 88 -15.17 -6.19 -3.59
C THR A 88 -13.65 -6.31 -3.56
N PHE A 89 -13.01 -6.06 -4.70
CA PHE A 89 -11.55 -6.00 -4.87
C PHE A 89 -11.19 -5.34 -6.20
N MET A 90 -9.92 -5.00 -6.38
CA MET A 90 -9.34 -4.53 -7.65
C MET A 90 -8.07 -5.30 -7.99
N THR A 91 -7.80 -5.51 -9.28
CA THR A 91 -6.60 -6.23 -9.74
C THR A 91 -5.73 -5.34 -10.62
N ALA A 92 -4.43 -5.30 -10.35
CA ALA A 92 -3.44 -4.63 -11.20
C ALA A 92 -2.38 -5.63 -11.69
N PRO A 93 -1.83 -5.46 -12.90
CA PRO A 93 -0.67 -6.21 -13.34
C PRO A 93 0.52 -6.00 -12.38
N SER A 94 1.19 -7.11 -12.01
CA SER A 94 2.44 -7.04 -11.26
C SER A 94 3.52 -6.32 -12.07
N PRO A 95 4.47 -5.61 -11.44
CA PRO A 95 5.71 -5.28 -12.12
C PRO A 95 6.52 -6.57 -12.31
N SER A 96 7.06 -6.78 -13.50
CA SER A 96 8.14 -7.74 -13.67
C SER A 96 9.33 -7.34 -12.77
N ASN A 97 9.99 -8.31 -12.16
CA ASN A 97 11.21 -8.13 -11.34
C ASN A 97 11.01 -7.55 -9.93
N LEU A 98 9.84 -7.71 -9.30
CA LEU A 98 9.71 -7.49 -7.85
C LEU A 98 10.57 -8.53 -7.09
N THR A 99 11.80 -8.16 -6.74
CA THR A 99 12.73 -9.04 -6.03
C THR A 99 12.73 -8.73 -4.55
N THR A 100 12.93 -7.47 -4.17
CA THR A 100 12.80 -6.95 -2.81
C THR A 100 11.74 -5.86 -2.81
N ARG A 101 10.91 -5.77 -1.77
CA ARG A 101 9.74 -4.88 -1.82
C ARG A 101 9.47 -4.14 -0.53
N THR A 102 8.91 -2.95 -0.68
CA THR A 102 8.22 -2.22 0.39
C THR A 102 6.81 -1.92 -0.07
N TYR A 103 5.83 -2.31 0.73
CA TYR A 103 4.42 -2.00 0.53
C TYR A 103 4.00 -0.94 1.55
N ALA A 104 3.14 -0.01 1.15
CA ALA A 104 2.49 0.89 2.08
C ALA A 104 1.01 1.08 1.73
N VAL A 105 0.17 1.20 2.74
CA VAL A 105 -1.28 1.36 2.59
C VAL A 105 -1.80 2.25 3.70
N THR A 106 -2.69 3.19 3.35
CA THR A 106 -3.44 3.99 4.32
C THR A 106 -4.90 3.59 4.27
N PHE A 107 -5.45 3.19 5.41
CA PHE A 107 -6.78 2.62 5.50
C PHE A 107 -7.46 2.95 6.83
N SER A 108 -8.76 2.67 6.89
CA SER A 108 -9.51 2.50 8.12
C SER A 108 -10.37 1.25 7.99
N ALA A 109 -10.48 0.48 9.05
CA ALA A 109 -11.23 -0.78 9.05
C ALA A 109 -11.83 -1.05 10.43
N THR A 110 -12.92 -1.80 10.47
CA THR A 110 -13.56 -2.29 11.69
C THR A 110 -13.74 -3.81 11.71
N LYS A 111 -13.41 -4.49 10.59
CA LYS A 111 -13.51 -5.95 10.48
C LYS A 111 -12.41 -6.62 11.29
N THR A 112 -12.80 -7.40 12.29
CA THR A 112 -11.91 -8.03 13.30
C THR A 112 -11.59 -9.51 13.02
N SER A 113 -11.93 -10.03 11.84
CA SER A 113 -11.65 -11.42 11.49
C SER A 113 -11.21 -11.53 10.03
N GLN A 114 -10.00 -12.06 9.83
CA GLN A 114 -9.42 -12.40 8.53
C GLN A 114 -9.59 -11.31 7.46
N ASN A 115 -9.25 -10.07 7.81
CA ASN A 115 -9.41 -8.90 6.96
C ASN A 115 -8.20 -8.75 6.00
N ARG A 116 -8.36 -9.12 4.72
CA ARG A 116 -7.22 -9.24 3.78
C ARG A 116 -7.09 -7.97 2.94
N VAL A 117 -6.02 -7.20 3.15
CA VAL A 117 -5.84 -5.90 2.50
C VAL A 117 -5.37 -6.06 1.06
N PHE A 118 -4.35 -6.89 0.84
CA PHE A 118 -3.85 -7.14 -0.51
C PHE A 118 -3.12 -8.47 -0.61
N ASP A 119 -2.97 -8.91 -1.85
CA ASP A 119 -2.25 -10.10 -2.22
C ASP A 119 -1.41 -9.84 -3.48
N THR A 120 -0.26 -10.50 -3.57
CA THR A 120 0.54 -10.59 -4.79
C THR A 120 0.92 -12.03 -5.10
N ALA A 121 0.37 -13.02 -4.40
CA ALA A 121 0.58 -14.42 -4.67
C ALA A 121 -0.38 -14.91 -5.77
N THR A 122 -0.03 -16.02 -6.41
CA THR A 122 -0.88 -16.75 -7.34
C THR A 122 -1.76 -17.81 -6.64
N THR A 123 -1.84 -17.75 -5.31
CA THR A 123 -2.52 -18.74 -4.45
C THR A 123 -3.38 -18.03 -3.40
N THR A 124 -4.24 -18.76 -2.69
CA THR A 124 -5.24 -18.23 -1.75
C THR A 124 -4.69 -17.43 -0.54
N TYR A 125 -3.38 -17.33 -0.37
CA TYR A 125 -2.74 -16.71 0.79
C TYR A 125 -2.34 -15.26 0.51
N PRO A 126 -2.87 -14.27 1.26
CA PRO A 126 -2.56 -12.87 1.01
C PRO A 126 -1.21 -12.47 1.61
N LEU A 127 -0.55 -11.53 0.94
CA LEU A 127 0.70 -10.97 1.43
C LEU A 127 0.51 -10.17 2.73
N LEU A 128 -0.60 -9.45 2.88
CA LEU A 128 -0.99 -8.78 4.14
C LEU A 128 -2.38 -9.24 4.61
N GLY A 129 -2.44 -9.81 5.81
CA GLY A 129 -3.68 -10.07 6.53
C GLY A 129 -3.74 -9.28 7.84
N LEU A 130 -4.88 -8.67 8.13
CA LEU A 130 -5.22 -8.05 9.41
C LEU A 130 -6.17 -8.95 10.19
N CYS A 131 -6.10 -8.87 11.51
CA CYS A 131 -6.92 -9.62 12.47
C CYS A 131 -7.00 -11.11 12.12
N PHE A 132 -5.88 -11.73 11.77
CA PHE A 132 -5.91 -13.09 11.25
C PHE A 132 -6.27 -14.11 12.32
N ASP A 133 -5.80 -13.89 13.54
CA ASP A 133 -6.19 -14.62 14.75
C ASP A 133 -7.06 -13.75 15.69
N GLY A 134 -7.71 -12.74 15.13
CA GLY A 134 -8.51 -11.75 15.86
C GLY A 134 -7.74 -10.55 16.40
N THR A 135 -6.44 -10.68 16.69
CA THR A 135 -5.67 -9.59 17.36
C THR A 135 -4.34 -9.25 16.71
N ARG A 136 -3.80 -10.10 15.84
CA ARG A 136 -2.52 -9.87 15.19
C ARG A 136 -2.64 -9.73 13.68
N PRO A 137 -1.91 -8.77 13.07
CA PRO A 137 -1.65 -8.81 11.66
C PRO A 137 -0.56 -9.86 11.37
N LEU A 138 -0.53 -10.33 10.13
CA LEU A 138 0.56 -11.13 9.60
C LEU A 138 0.92 -10.71 8.19
N MET A 139 2.09 -11.17 7.79
CA MET A 139 2.46 -11.27 6.39
C MET A 139 2.67 -12.72 5.97
N MET A 140 2.32 -13.05 4.73
CA MET A 140 2.55 -14.39 4.16
C MET A 140 3.38 -14.29 2.88
N ASN A 141 4.21 -15.31 2.65
CA ASN A 141 4.96 -15.48 1.41
C ASN A 141 4.88 -16.93 0.93
N GLY A 142 3.65 -17.42 0.81
CA GLY A 142 3.32 -18.79 0.43
C GLY A 142 2.73 -19.60 1.57
N SER A 143 2.24 -20.81 1.23
CA SER A 143 1.73 -21.76 2.22
C SER A 143 2.84 -22.17 3.18
N GLY A 144 2.59 -22.05 4.48
CA GLY A 144 3.58 -22.41 5.51
C GLY A 144 4.78 -21.48 5.62
N ASN A 145 4.79 -20.31 4.95
CA ASN A 145 5.77 -19.26 5.20
C ASN A 145 5.06 -17.95 5.56
N TYR A 146 4.95 -17.68 6.86
CA TYR A 146 4.28 -16.49 7.35
C TYR A 146 4.78 -16.05 8.72
N ARG A 147 4.61 -14.76 9.01
CA ARG A 147 5.09 -14.12 10.23
C ARG A 147 4.00 -13.24 10.81
N TYR A 148 3.63 -13.51 12.06
CA TYR A 148 2.79 -12.63 12.85
C TYR A 148 3.62 -11.45 13.37
N PHE A 149 2.95 -10.34 13.63
CA PHE A 149 3.49 -9.21 14.38
C PHE A 149 2.68 -8.99 15.65
N ALA A 150 3.21 -8.16 16.56
CA ALA A 150 2.57 -7.82 17.83
C ALA A 150 1.12 -7.37 17.64
N ALA A 151 0.28 -7.70 18.61
CA ALA A 151 -1.13 -7.31 18.58
C ALA A 151 -1.26 -5.79 18.60
N THR A 152 -2.19 -5.26 17.82
CA THR A 152 -2.46 -3.83 17.75
C THR A 152 -3.92 -3.59 17.43
N ALA A 153 -4.55 -2.62 18.11
CA ALA A 153 -5.94 -2.25 17.81
C ALA A 153 -6.06 -1.49 16.47
N LYS A 154 -4.97 -0.84 16.03
CA LYS A 154 -4.87 0.02 14.84
C LYS A 154 -5.17 -0.67 13.50
N GLN A 155 -5.28 -1.99 13.51
CA GLN A 155 -5.68 -2.76 12.33
C GLN A 155 -7.21 -2.78 12.12
N SER A 156 -7.99 -2.40 13.14
CA SER A 156 -9.45 -2.56 13.14
C SER A 156 -10.23 -1.64 14.10
N ASP A 157 -9.65 -0.55 14.59
CA ASP A 157 -10.30 0.37 15.54
C ASP A 157 -11.16 1.47 14.87
N GLY A 158 -11.27 1.43 13.54
CA GLY A 158 -12.02 2.41 12.75
C GLY A 158 -11.29 3.74 12.53
N ALA A 159 -10.13 3.96 13.17
CA ALA A 159 -9.30 5.13 12.91
C ALA A 159 -8.45 4.94 11.64
N ILE A 160 -7.83 6.03 11.19
CA ILE A 160 -6.95 6.02 10.03
C ILE A 160 -5.57 5.58 10.48
N HIS A 161 -5.04 4.57 9.79
CA HIS A 161 -3.70 4.08 10.01
C HIS A 161 -2.96 3.85 8.71
N SER A 162 -1.64 4.00 8.78
CA SER A 162 -0.75 3.69 7.66
C SER A 162 0.14 2.51 8.01
N PHE A 163 0.01 1.41 7.27
CA PHE A 163 0.90 0.27 7.41
C PHE A 163 2.02 0.34 6.37
N VAL A 164 3.26 0.07 6.79
CA VAL A 164 4.42 -0.12 5.90
C VAL A 164 5.06 -1.47 6.18
N ILE A 165 5.24 -2.28 5.13
CA ILE A 165 5.77 -3.64 5.24
C ILE A 165 6.97 -3.78 4.32
N THR A 166 8.05 -4.38 4.83
CA THR A 166 9.22 -4.72 4.01
C THR A 166 9.32 -6.23 3.83
N CYS A 167 9.59 -6.67 2.61
CA CYS A 167 9.84 -8.07 2.27
C CYS A 167 11.20 -8.16 1.56
N PRO A 168 12.28 -8.43 2.32
CA PRO A 168 13.64 -8.47 1.77
C PRO A 168 13.95 -9.83 1.11
N GLY A 169 13.50 -10.04 -0.12
CA GLY A 169 13.97 -11.14 -0.96
C GLY A 169 12.91 -11.73 -1.88
N LEU A 170 13.37 -12.56 -2.82
CA LEU A 170 12.54 -13.26 -3.80
C LEU A 170 12.51 -14.75 -3.46
N LEU A 171 11.32 -15.37 -3.55
CA LEU A 171 11.12 -16.80 -3.28
C LEU A 171 11.64 -17.24 -1.90
N GLN A 172 11.66 -16.34 -0.91
CA GLN A 172 12.11 -16.68 0.43
C GLN A 172 11.20 -17.72 1.06
N ASN A 173 11.77 -18.81 1.56
CA ASN A 173 11.11 -19.83 2.37
C ASN A 173 11.20 -19.54 3.89
N ASP A 174 12.00 -18.54 4.24
CA ASP A 174 12.13 -17.92 5.56
C ASP A 174 11.93 -16.40 5.44
N ILE A 175 10.85 -15.89 6.05
CA ILE A 175 10.50 -14.46 6.05
C ILE A 175 10.82 -13.74 7.36
N THR A 176 11.72 -14.30 8.18
CA THR A 176 12.12 -13.71 9.46
C THR A 176 12.72 -12.31 9.34
N ASN A 177 13.26 -11.95 8.18
CA ASN A 177 13.85 -10.65 7.92
C ASN A 177 12.82 -9.55 7.57
N ALA A 178 11.55 -9.90 7.47
CA ALA A 178 10.52 -8.93 7.14
C ALA A 178 10.02 -8.11 8.33
N THR A 179 9.62 -6.88 8.04
CA THR A 179 9.23 -5.89 9.06
C THR A 179 7.86 -5.31 8.76
N MET A 180 7.17 -4.87 9.80
CA MET A 180 5.88 -4.19 9.72
C MET A 180 5.88 -2.97 10.65
N GLU A 181 5.39 -1.86 10.15
CA GLU A 181 5.23 -0.60 10.86
C GLU A 181 3.78 -0.14 10.72
N VAL A 182 3.22 0.41 11.78
CA VAL A 182 1.91 1.08 11.76
C VAL A 182 2.06 2.48 12.34
N ASP A 183 1.75 3.47 11.52
CA ASP A 183 2.06 4.87 11.80
C ASP A 183 3.54 5.01 12.20
N THR A 184 3.84 5.55 13.38
CA THR A 184 5.21 5.73 13.88
C THR A 184 5.74 4.53 14.68
N GLU A 185 4.99 3.45 14.77
CA GLU A 185 5.31 2.28 15.60
C GLU A 185 5.86 1.13 14.76
N VAL A 186 7.05 0.62 15.11
CA VAL A 186 7.57 -0.63 14.56
C VAL A 186 6.97 -1.78 15.35
N LEU A 187 6.17 -2.63 14.71
CA LEU A 187 5.56 -3.77 15.38
C LEU A 187 6.62 -4.85 15.63
N ALA A 188 6.75 -5.27 16.89
CA ALA A 188 7.64 -6.37 17.25
C ALA A 188 7.21 -7.65 16.53
N PRO A 189 8.16 -8.48 16.04
CA PRO A 189 7.81 -9.73 15.41
C PRO A 189 7.28 -10.74 16.43
N GLY A 190 6.25 -11.48 16.03
CA GLY A 190 5.73 -12.62 16.77
C GLY A 190 6.21 -13.95 16.20
N THR A 191 5.38 -14.98 16.35
CA THR A 191 5.63 -16.32 15.78
C THR A 191 5.87 -16.24 14.28
N THR A 192 6.96 -16.85 13.82
CA THR A 192 7.26 -17.05 12.41
C THR A 192 7.20 -18.54 12.10
N ILE A 193 6.45 -18.90 11.06
CA ILE A 193 6.42 -20.24 10.49
C ILE A 193 7.18 -20.18 9.18
N THR A 194 8.19 -21.03 9.04
CA THR A 194 9.02 -21.16 7.85
C THR A 194 8.75 -22.51 7.18
N THR A 195 9.12 -22.63 5.91
CA THR A 195 8.95 -23.87 5.14
C THR A 195 10.23 -24.23 4.39
N THR A 196 10.34 -25.47 3.93
CA THR A 196 11.39 -25.91 3.01
C THR A 196 11.01 -25.67 1.54
N ILE A 197 9.74 -25.36 1.28
CA ILE A 197 9.24 -25.02 -0.06
C ILE A 197 9.65 -23.57 -0.37
N PRO A 198 10.24 -23.27 -1.54
CA PRO A 198 10.52 -21.90 -1.95
C PRO A 198 9.27 -21.01 -1.85
N GLY A 199 9.47 -19.76 -1.43
CA GLY A 199 8.41 -18.76 -1.41
C GLY A 199 7.86 -18.47 -2.80
N GLN A 200 6.91 -17.55 -2.91
CA GLN A 200 6.23 -17.28 -4.18
C GLN A 200 6.80 -16.04 -4.90
N ALA A 201 6.87 -16.10 -6.23
CA ALA A 201 7.11 -14.92 -7.04
C ALA A 201 5.84 -14.06 -7.07
N PRO A 202 5.93 -12.72 -7.08
CA PRO A 202 4.75 -11.88 -7.21
C PRO A 202 4.01 -12.11 -8.52
N GLY A 203 2.80 -12.64 -8.42
CA GLY A 203 1.77 -12.55 -9.44
C GLY A 203 1.08 -11.19 -9.42
N ALA A 204 -0.07 -11.10 -10.11
CA ALA A 204 -0.89 -9.90 -10.14
C ALA A 204 -1.20 -9.36 -8.74
N LEU A 205 -1.24 -8.04 -8.61
CA LEU A 205 -1.63 -7.38 -7.37
C LEU A 205 -3.15 -7.43 -7.25
N VAL A 206 -3.65 -7.95 -6.14
CA VAL A 206 -5.07 -7.85 -5.74
C VAL A 206 -5.15 -6.91 -4.54
N ILE A 207 -5.90 -5.82 -4.66
CA ILE A 207 -6.20 -4.88 -3.58
C ILE A 207 -7.63 -5.14 -3.11
N GLY A 208 -7.84 -5.22 -1.80
CA GLY A 208 -9.14 -5.52 -1.20
C GLY A 208 -9.42 -7.01 -0.96
N GLY A 209 -8.43 -7.89 -1.07
CA GLY A 209 -8.62 -9.31 -0.78
C GLY A 209 -7.46 -10.20 -1.22
N SER A 210 -7.72 -11.50 -1.29
CA SER A 210 -6.82 -12.49 -1.88
C SER A 210 -7.25 -12.93 -3.28
N SER A 211 -6.31 -13.48 -4.03
CA SER A 211 -6.54 -14.04 -5.37
C SER A 211 -7.39 -15.32 -5.36
N GLY A 212 -7.35 -16.11 -4.28
CA GLY A 212 -8.11 -17.37 -4.12
C GLY A 212 -9.57 -17.22 -3.67
N GLY A 213 -10.09 -16.00 -3.52
CA GLY A 213 -11.48 -15.72 -3.15
C GLY A 213 -11.80 -15.90 -1.66
N GLY A 214 -13.05 -15.58 -1.28
CA GLY A 214 -13.62 -15.82 0.05
C GLY A 214 -13.21 -14.86 1.17
N LEU A 215 -12.01 -14.30 1.14
CA LEU A 215 -11.52 -13.39 2.18
C LEU A 215 -11.24 -11.99 1.61
N ARG A 216 -12.09 -11.02 1.98
CA ARG A 216 -12.03 -9.63 1.48
C ARG A 216 -11.75 -8.61 2.56
N PHE A 217 -11.17 -7.50 2.11
CA PHE A 217 -10.99 -6.30 2.93
C PHE A 217 -12.35 -5.66 3.21
N GLY A 218 -12.62 -5.33 4.46
CA GLY A 218 -13.75 -4.49 4.87
C GLY A 218 -13.23 -3.19 5.46
N GLY A 219 -13.44 -2.08 4.76
CA GLY A 219 -12.93 -0.77 5.17
C GLY A 219 -12.63 0.17 4.01
N HIS A 220 -12.09 1.34 4.34
CA HIS A 220 -11.67 2.35 3.38
C HIS A 220 -10.18 2.24 3.08
N ILE A 221 -9.78 2.36 1.82
CA ILE A 221 -8.37 2.54 1.42
C ILE A 221 -8.24 3.88 0.67
N GLY A 222 -7.31 4.72 1.10
CA GLY A 222 -7.04 6.03 0.50
C GLY A 222 -5.86 6.02 -0.47
N GLU A 223 -4.77 5.36 -0.09
CA GLU A 223 -3.58 5.21 -0.94
C GLU A 223 -2.99 3.80 -0.79
N PHE A 224 -2.40 3.29 -1.88
CA PHE A 224 -1.65 2.03 -1.90
C PHE A 224 -0.37 2.18 -2.74
N ILE A 225 0.76 1.78 -2.18
CA ILE A 225 2.10 2.06 -2.74
C ILE A 225 2.96 0.80 -2.71
N ILE A 226 3.72 0.58 -3.78
CA ILE A 226 4.77 -0.46 -3.85
C ILE A 226 6.08 0.16 -4.34
N TYR A 227 7.18 -0.18 -3.66
CA TYR A 227 8.54 0.02 -4.14
C TYR A 227 9.21 -1.32 -4.43
N ASN A 228 9.95 -1.42 -5.54
CA ASN A 228 10.82 -2.55 -5.87
C ASN A 228 12.19 -2.46 -5.17
N ARG A 229 12.16 -2.13 -3.87
CA ARG A 229 13.31 -2.20 -2.96
C ARG A 229 12.83 -2.16 -1.53
N VAL A 230 13.72 -2.52 -0.61
CA VAL A 230 13.53 -2.20 0.81
C VAL A 230 13.86 -0.72 1.02
N LEU A 231 12.88 0.06 1.45
CA LEU A 231 13.10 1.45 1.87
C LEU A 231 13.87 1.45 3.20
N SER A 232 14.83 2.37 3.33
CA SER A 232 15.52 2.60 4.60
C SER A 232 14.56 3.12 5.69
N PRO A 233 14.92 3.00 6.98
CA PRO A 233 14.06 3.53 8.07
C PRO A 233 13.68 5.00 7.89
N ILE A 234 14.60 5.85 7.44
CA ILE A 234 14.35 7.28 7.20
C ILE A 234 13.35 7.47 6.04
N GLU A 235 13.45 6.67 4.99
CA GLU A 235 12.53 6.74 3.86
C GLU A 235 11.13 6.25 4.23
N ARG A 236 11.03 5.19 5.05
CA ARG A 236 9.74 4.72 5.58
C ARG A 236 9.09 5.76 6.49
N ALA A 237 9.85 6.38 7.39
CA ALA A 237 9.35 7.47 8.23
C ALA A 237 8.81 8.65 7.41
N ARG A 238 9.49 9.02 6.32
CA ARG A 238 9.00 10.07 5.38
C ARG A 238 7.73 9.65 4.66
N LEU A 239 7.64 8.39 4.23
CA LEU A 239 6.46 7.82 3.59
C LEU A 239 5.27 7.81 4.53
N ILE A 240 5.44 7.33 5.76
CA ILE A 240 4.43 7.36 6.82
C ILE A 240 3.95 8.79 7.08
N THR A 241 4.88 9.74 7.22
CA THR A 241 4.53 11.15 7.43
C THR A 241 3.67 11.69 6.29
N TYR A 242 4.02 11.37 5.04
CA TYR A 242 3.20 11.74 3.88
C TYR A 242 1.80 11.14 3.92
N LEU A 243 1.70 9.85 4.26
CA LEU A 243 0.45 9.11 4.32
C LEU A 243 -0.46 9.58 5.47
N ASN A 244 0.10 9.99 6.60
CA ASN A 244 -0.68 10.47 7.74
C ASN A 244 -1.14 11.93 7.58
N MET A 245 -0.52 12.70 6.68
CA MET A 245 -1.05 14.00 6.27
C MET A 245 -2.18 13.89 5.24
N ARG A 246 -2.39 12.70 4.68
CA ARG A 246 -3.23 12.43 3.53
C ARG A 246 -4.63 12.01 3.85
#